data_AF-A0A2A4LEV8-F1
#
_entry.id   AF-A0A2A4LEV8-F1
#
_cell.length_a   1.000
_cell.length_b   1.000
_cell.length_c   1.000
_cell.angle_alpha   90.00
_cell.angle_beta   90.00
_cell.angle_gamma   90.00
#
_symmetry.space_group_name_H-M   'P 1'
#
loop_
_entity.id
_entity.type
_entity.pdbx_description
1 polymer ?
#
loop_
_entity_poly.entity_id
_entity_poly.type
_entity_poly.pdbx_seq_one_letter_code
_entity_poly.pdbx_strand_id
1 'polypeptide(L)' 'MSANEIDQRKLDQDILTAHKMGDGIALVELYEIAGRLKDVEGDNAAASFLFTQAYVFGLETGHPRSPVLKRILAERGCED' A
#
# COMPACT_ATOMS: atom_id res chain seq x y z
N MET A 1 -13.44 21.16 -1.31
CA MET A 1 -12.77 19.85 -1.26
C MET A 1 -13.09 19.15 -2.56
N SER A 2 -12.08 18.71 -3.30
CA SER A 2 -12.26 17.93 -4.53
C SER A 2 -12.63 16.48 -4.19
N ALA A 3 -13.22 15.75 -5.13
CA ALA A 3 -13.56 14.33 -4.95
C ALA A 3 -12.31 13.50 -4.55
N ASN A 4 -11.16 13.79 -5.15
CA ASN A 4 -9.89 13.11 -4.87
C ASN A 4 -9.44 13.26 -3.39
N GLU A 5 -9.65 14.43 -2.79
CA GLU A 5 -9.34 14.67 -1.37
C GLU A 5 -10.30 13.94 -0.41
N ILE A 6 -11.52 13.64 -0.86
CA ILE A 6 -12.47 12.83 -0.08
C ILE A 6 -12.05 11.37 -0.16
N ASP A 7 -11.68 10.90 -1.35
CA ASP A 7 -11.24 9.51 -1.58
C ASP A 7 -9.94 9.20 -0.82
N GLN A 8 -8.97 10.12 -0.80
CA GLN A 8 -7.75 9.95 -0.01
C GLN A 8 -8.03 9.86 1.49
N ARG A 9 -8.87 10.75 2.04
CA ARG A 9 -9.21 10.70 3.47
C ARG A 9 -9.96 9.44 3.86
N LYS A 10 -10.80 8.92 2.95
CA LYS A 10 -11.47 7.64 3.17
C LYS A 10 -10.45 6.50 3.22
N LEU A 11 -9.53 6.45 2.26
CA LEU A 11 -8.46 5.45 2.23
C LEU A 11 -7.60 5.49 3.51
N ASP A 12 -7.21 6.69 3.96
CA ASP A 12 -6.45 6.87 5.20
C ASP A 12 -7.23 6.35 6.41
N GLN A 13 -8.54 6.62 6.46
CA GLN A 13 -9.41 6.14 7.53
C GLN A 13 -9.60 4.62 7.52
N ASP A 14 -9.66 4.01 6.33
CA ASP A 14 -9.75 2.56 6.15
C ASP A 14 -8.45 1.88 6.61
N ILE A 15 -7.27 2.45 6.26
CA ILE A 15 -5.97 1.99 6.75
C ILE A 15 -5.90 2.04 8.28
N LEU A 16 -6.30 3.16 8.89
CA LEU A 16 -6.33 3.30 10.35
C LEU A 16 -7.29 2.31 11.02
N THR A 17 -8.40 1.99 10.38
CA THR A 17 -9.38 1.02 10.90
C THR A 17 -8.83 -0.40 10.84
N ALA A 18 -8.21 -0.79 9.72
CA ALA A 18 -7.57 -2.09 9.58
C ALA A 18 -6.44 -2.28 10.60
N HIS A 19 -5.62 -1.25 10.86
CA HIS A 19 -4.62 -1.27 11.94
C HIS A 19 -5.24 -1.52 13.32
N LYS A 20 -6.32 -0.81 13.66
CA LYS A 20 -7.03 -1.01 14.94
C LYS A 20 -7.59 -2.41 15.10
N MET A 21 -8.00 -3.03 13.99
CA MET A 21 -8.55 -4.38 13.98
C MET A 21 -7.47 -5.48 13.90
N GLY A 22 -6.21 -5.12 13.65
CA GLY A 22 -5.15 -6.09 13.36
C GLY A 22 -5.37 -6.83 12.03
N ASP A 23 -6.11 -6.23 11.09
CA ASP A 23 -6.47 -6.85 9.82
C ASP A 23 -5.34 -6.68 8.79
N GLY A 24 -4.30 -7.51 8.95
CA GLY A 24 -3.14 -7.51 8.07
C GLY A 24 -3.49 -7.78 6.60
N ILE A 25 -4.51 -8.60 6.33
CA ILE A 25 -4.96 -8.91 4.97
C ILE A 25 -5.52 -7.65 4.30
N ALA A 26 -6.40 -6.91 5.00
CA ALA A 26 -6.91 -5.64 4.49
C ALA A 26 -5.78 -4.60 4.33
N LEU A 27 -4.81 -4.57 5.25
CA LEU A 27 -3.66 -3.66 5.14
C LEU A 27 -2.84 -3.89 3.87
N VAL A 28 -2.66 -5.14 3.41
CA VAL A 28 -1.99 -5.41 2.13
C VAL A 28 -2.69 -4.70 0.98
N GLU A 29 -4.00 -4.86 0.86
CA GLU A 29 -4.78 -4.30 -0.25
C GLU A 29 -4.81 -2.77 -0.18
N LEU A 30 -5.04 -2.20 1.01
CA LEU A 30 -5.17 -0.76 1.21
C LEU A 30 -3.83 -0.04 0.96
N TYR A 31 -2.71 -0.57 1.46
CA TYR A 31 -1.40 0.02 1.17
C TYR A 31 -1.00 -0.11 -0.30
N GLU A 32 -1.38 -1.20 -0.98
CA GLU A 32 -1.14 -1.36 -2.41
C GLU A 32 -1.93 -0.32 -3.24
N ILE A 33 -3.17 -0.02 -2.85
CA ILE A 33 -3.98 1.05 -3.46
C ILE A 33 -3.31 2.41 -3.21
N ALA A 34 -2.91 2.70 -1.97
CA ALA A 34 -2.25 3.95 -1.62
C ALA A 34 -0.94 4.14 -2.42
N GLY A 35 -0.13 3.09 -2.54
CA GLY A 35 1.12 3.11 -3.32
C GLY A 35 0.86 3.43 -4.79
N ARG A 36 -0.17 2.82 -5.41
CA ARG A 36 -0.57 3.13 -6.78
C ARG A 36 -1.00 4.58 -6.97
N LEU A 37 -1.74 5.15 -6.03
CA LEU A 37 -2.17 6.55 -6.13
C LEU A 37 -0.96 7.49 -6.14
N LYS A 38 0.02 7.25 -5.24
CA LYS A 38 1.27 8.03 -5.22
C LYS A 38 2.12 7.85 -6.46
N ASP A 39 2.12 6.65 -7.03
CA ASP A 39 2.79 6.37 -8.30
C ASP A 39 2.18 7.19 -9.45
N VAL A 40 0.85 7.26 -9.53
CA VAL A 40 0.12 8.07 -10.53
C VAL A 40 0.35 9.57 -10.32
N GLU A 41 0.46 10.01 -9.08
CA GLU A 41 0.79 11.41 -8.72
C GLU A 41 2.27 11.77 -9.00
N GLY A 42 3.11 10.79 -9.35
CA GLY A 42 4.55 10.96 -9.59
C GLY A 42 5.40 11.03 -8.32
N ASP A 43 4.81 10.76 -7.15
CA ASP A 43 5.53 10.69 -5.87
C ASP A 43 6.10 9.29 -5.66
N ASN A 44 7.18 8.99 -6.39
CA ASN A 44 7.83 7.67 -6.40
C ASN A 44 8.34 7.25 -5.01
N ALA A 45 8.77 8.21 -4.18
CA ALA A 45 9.26 7.93 -2.84
C ALA A 45 8.10 7.48 -1.92
N ALA A 46 6.99 8.21 -1.93
CA ALA A 46 5.81 7.82 -1.17
C ALA A 46 5.23 6.49 -1.69
N ALA A 47 5.18 6.30 -3.01
CA ALA A 47 4.74 5.04 -3.62
C ALA A 47 5.56 3.85 -3.13
N SER A 48 6.90 3.97 -3.17
CA SER A 48 7.81 2.91 -2.72
C SER A 48 7.61 2.58 -1.25
N PHE A 49 7.51 3.59 -0.39
CA PHE A 49 7.21 3.40 1.04
C PHE A 49 5.91 2.61 1.26
N LEU A 50 4.84 2.96 0.55
CA LEU A 50 3.54 2.32 0.68
C LEU A 50 3.55 0.88 0.14
N PHE A 51 4.21 0.63 -0.99
CA PHE A 51 4.39 -0.73 -1.50
C PHE A 51 5.22 -1.60 -0.54
N THR A 52 6.22 -1.04 0.14
CA THR A 52 6.96 -1.76 1.19
C THR A 52 6.03 -2.13 2.35
N GLN A 53 5.16 -1.22 2.81
CA GLN A 53 4.18 -1.56 3.85
C GLN A 53 3.26 -2.72 3.40
N ALA A 54 2.71 -2.64 2.20
CA ALA A 54 1.89 -3.72 1.63
C ALA A 54 2.65 -5.05 1.58
N TYR A 55 3.93 -5.02 1.19
CA TYR A 55 4.76 -6.22 1.11
C TYR A 55 5.06 -6.83 2.47
N VAL A 56 5.39 -6.02 3.48
CA VAL A 56 5.64 -6.48 4.85
C VAL A 56 4.41 -7.18 5.42
N PHE A 57 3.24 -6.56 5.37
CA PHE A 57 2.00 -7.22 5.80
C PHE A 57 1.68 -8.47 4.96
N GLY A 58 2.06 -8.47 3.68
CA GLY A 58 1.89 -9.62 2.81
C GLY A 58 2.76 -10.80 3.23
N LEU A 59 3.99 -10.56 3.69
CA LEU A 59 4.87 -11.60 4.23
C LEU A 59 4.34 -12.13 5.56
N GLU A 60 3.90 -11.24 6.46
CA GLU A 60 3.38 -11.60 7.79
C GLU A 60 2.11 -12.46 7.70
N THR A 61 1.26 -12.19 6.71
CA THR A 61 -0.04 -12.87 6.56
C THR A 61 -0.03 -14.01 5.55
N GLY A 62 1.06 -14.20 4.80
CA GLY A 62 1.11 -15.16 3.69
C GLY A 62 0.20 -14.77 2.51
N HIS A 63 -0.04 -13.48 2.31
CA HIS A 63 -0.96 -12.98 1.29
C HIS A 63 -0.49 -13.34 -0.14
N PRO A 64 -1.39 -13.75 -1.06
CA PRO A 64 -1.01 -14.13 -2.43
C PRO A 64 -0.46 -12.98 -3.28
N ARG A 65 -0.61 -11.72 -2.83
CA ARG A 65 -0.02 -10.56 -3.52
C ARG A 65 1.47 -10.38 -3.25
N SER A 66 2.05 -11.02 -2.22
CA SER A 66 3.45 -10.83 -1.84
C SER A 66 4.46 -11.01 -2.98
N PRO A 67 4.34 -12.01 -3.87
CA PRO A 67 5.24 -12.13 -5.03
C PRO A 67 5.12 -10.97 -6.02
N VAL A 68 3.91 -10.43 -6.20
CA VAL A 68 3.68 -9.28 -7.09
C VAL A 68 4.26 -8.01 -6.49
N LEU A 69 4.05 -7.79 -5.19
CA LEU A 69 4.60 -6.67 -4.45
C LEU A 69 6.13 -6.68 -4.43
N LYS A 70 6.74 -7.86 -4.24
CA LYS A 70 8.20 -8.02 -4.36
C LYS A 70 8.70 -7.58 -5.74
N ARG A 71 8.01 -7.99 -6.82
CA ARG A 71 8.38 -7.58 -8.18
C ARG A 71 8.25 -6.06 -8.39
N ILE A 72 7.17 -5.46 -7.91
CA ILE A 72 6.93 -4.01 -7.97
C ILE A 72 8.07 -3.24 -7.29
N LEU A 73 8.56 -3.73 -6.15
CA LEU A 73 9.66 -3.13 -5.40
C LEU A 73 11.02 -3.34 -6.08
N ALA A 74 11.27 -4.53 -6.63
CA ALA A 74 12.50 -4.81 -7.37
C ALA A 74 12.62 -3.94 -8.64
N GLU A 75 11.53 -3.76 -9.39
CA GLU A 75 11.48 -2.86 -10.54
C GLU A 75 11.75 -1.39 -10.16
N ARG A 76 11.52 -1.02 -8.90
CA ARG A 76 11.80 0.31 -8.33
C ARG A 76 13.19 0.44 -7.70
N GLY A 77 13.96 -0.65 -7.59
CA GLY A 77 15.24 -0.68 -6.88
C GLY A 77 15.12 -0.60 -5.36
N CYS A 78 13.97 -1.01 -4.81
CA CYS A 78 13.69 -0.98 -3.37
C CYS A 78 13.82 -2.34 -2.68
N GLU A 79 13.96 -3.43 -3.44
CA GLU A 79 14.17 -4.81 -2.94
C GLU A 79 15.05 -5.59 -3.95
N ASP A 80 15.89 -6.51 -3.46
CA ASP A 80 16.78 -7.37 -4.28
C ASP A 80 16.33 -8.87 -4.29
#